data_AF-A0A2W7QAB4-F1
#
_entry.id   AF-A0A2W7QAB4-F1
#
_cell.length_a   1.000
_cell.length_b   1.000
_cell.length_c   1.000
_cell.angle_alpha   90.00
_cell.angle_beta   90.00
_cell.angle_gamma   90.00
#
_symmetry.space_group_name_H-M   'P 1'
#
loop_
_entity.id
_entity.type
_entity.pdbx_description
1 polymer ?
#
loop_
_entity_poly.entity_id
_entity_poly.type
_entity_poly.pdbx_seq_one_letter_code
_entity_poly.pdbx_strand_id
1 'polypeptide(L)'
;MRFNSIGMAAGLVLATASLATAQDIETEQYQLDGVEVTVLAHTFLSEEEIMTLRLVGQNRDALALFVPEGAGYAALAIAPAEGFVRDGVPVDSAIAIAGLEDIETARASALEACDAARAAGPDCVVALEVAPR
;
A
#
# COMPACT_ATOMS: atom_id res chain seq x y z
N MET A 1 -56.96 -28.09 -40.09
CA MET A 1 -56.37 -27.40 -38.92
C MET A 1 -54.86 -27.39 -39.17
N ARG A 2 -54.19 -26.36 -39.70
CA ARG A 2 -53.93 -24.98 -39.21
C ARG A 2 -53.41 -24.92 -37.76
N PHE A 3 -52.32 -24.16 -37.60
CA PHE A 3 -51.58 -23.72 -36.39
C PHE A 3 -50.52 -24.69 -35.86
N ASN A 4 -49.29 -24.28 -35.51
CA ASN A 4 -48.54 -23.05 -35.75
C ASN A 4 -47.06 -23.28 -35.38
N SER A 5 -46.23 -22.37 -35.84
CA SER A 5 -44.77 -22.33 -35.85
C SER A 5 -44.14 -21.85 -34.53
N ILE A 6 -42.82 -22.12 -34.40
CA ILE A 6 -41.77 -21.28 -33.79
C ILE A 6 -41.67 -21.21 -32.25
N GLY A 7 -40.44 -21.42 -31.74
CA GLY A 7 -40.06 -20.90 -30.43
C GLY A 7 -38.71 -21.40 -29.88
N MET A 8 -37.63 -21.40 -30.66
CA MET A 8 -36.27 -21.66 -30.16
C MET A 8 -35.78 -20.41 -29.41
N ALA A 9 -35.88 -20.38 -28.09
CA ALA A 9 -35.34 -19.31 -27.26
C ALA A 9 -33.93 -19.70 -26.78
N ALA A 10 -32.92 -19.28 -27.54
CA ALA A 10 -31.53 -19.32 -27.13
C ALA A 10 -31.29 -18.19 -26.12
N GLY A 11 -31.33 -18.52 -24.82
CA GLY A 11 -30.97 -17.60 -23.74
C GLY A 11 -29.46 -17.42 -23.70
N LEU A 12 -28.96 -16.36 -24.29
CA LEU A 12 -27.57 -15.92 -24.18
C LEU A 12 -27.35 -15.38 -22.75
N VAL A 13 -26.72 -16.17 -21.89
CA VAL A 13 -26.26 -15.71 -20.57
C VAL A 13 -25.08 -14.75 -20.81
N LEU A 14 -25.33 -13.45 -20.59
CA LEU A 14 -24.30 -12.42 -20.53
C LEU A 14 -23.36 -12.73 -19.37
N ALA A 15 -22.16 -13.23 -19.67
CA ALA A 15 -21.06 -13.27 -18.73
C ALA A 15 -20.66 -11.83 -18.41
N THR A 16 -21.07 -11.32 -17.25
CA THR A 16 -20.52 -10.10 -16.68
C THR A 16 -19.07 -10.38 -16.28
N ALA A 17 -18.14 -10.05 -17.17
CA ALA A 17 -16.74 -9.95 -16.81
C ALA A 17 -16.60 -8.80 -15.81
N SER A 18 -16.52 -9.14 -14.53
CA SER A 18 -16.08 -8.22 -13.48
C SER A 18 -14.64 -7.84 -13.77
N LEU A 19 -14.43 -6.71 -14.44
CA LEU A 19 -13.14 -6.05 -14.48
C LEU A 19 -12.84 -5.59 -13.05
N ALA A 20 -12.14 -6.43 -12.29
CA ALA A 20 -11.43 -5.98 -11.12
C ALA A 20 -10.45 -4.91 -11.61
N THR A 21 -10.71 -3.64 -11.29
CA THR A 21 -9.70 -2.59 -11.40
C THR A 21 -8.62 -2.94 -10.39
N ALA A 22 -7.59 -3.66 -10.84
CA ALA A 22 -6.33 -3.70 -10.12
C ALA A 22 -5.91 -2.24 -9.95
N GLN A 23 -5.93 -1.74 -8.73
CA GLN A 23 -5.30 -0.46 -8.44
C GLN A 23 -3.82 -0.68 -8.77
N ASP A 24 -3.31 0.02 -9.78
CA ASP A 24 -1.90 -0.07 -10.17
C ASP A 24 -1.06 0.44 -8.99
N ILE A 25 -0.57 -0.49 -8.18
CA ILE A 25 0.45 -0.26 -7.15
C ILE A 25 1.74 -0.80 -7.72
N GLU A 26 2.69 0.09 -7.99
CA GLU A 26 4.03 -0.34 -8.36
C GLU A 26 4.74 -0.82 -7.09
N THR A 27 5.19 -2.07 -7.09
CA THR A 27 5.91 -2.67 -5.95
C THR A 27 7.38 -2.75 -6.29
N GLU A 28 8.22 -2.16 -5.44
CA GLU A 28 9.66 -2.10 -5.62
C GLU A 28 10.35 -2.75 -4.43
N GLN A 29 11.32 -3.63 -4.69
CA GLN A 29 12.05 -4.33 -3.65
C GLN A 29 13.51 -3.93 -3.67
N TYR A 30 14.02 -3.60 -2.49
CA TYR A 30 15.38 -3.17 -2.25
C TYR A 30 16.03 -4.07 -1.21
N GLN A 31 17.31 -4.36 -1.40
CA GLN A 31 18.11 -5.12 -0.46
C GLN A 31 19.13 -4.19 0.16
N LEU A 32 19.04 -4.03 1.48
CA LEU A 32 20.00 -3.30 2.28
C LEU A 32 20.67 -4.28 3.24
N ASP A 33 21.81 -3.92 3.82
CA ASP A 33 22.60 -4.81 4.68
C ASP A 33 21.77 -5.49 5.77
N GLY A 34 21.37 -6.75 5.54
CA GLY A 34 20.59 -7.59 6.46
C GLY A 34 19.07 -7.39 6.46
N VAL A 35 18.51 -6.55 5.58
CA VAL A 35 17.05 -6.34 5.47
C VAL A 35 16.59 -6.24 4.01
N GLU A 36 15.38 -6.73 3.78
CA GLU A 36 14.62 -6.48 2.56
C GLU A 36 13.62 -5.35 2.82
N VAL A 37 13.58 -4.37 1.93
CA VAL A 37 12.60 -3.28 1.98
C VAL A 37 11.70 -3.35 0.75
N THR A 38 10.40 -3.37 0.97
CA THR A 38 9.40 -3.30 -0.09
C THR A 38 8.71 -1.94 -0.05
N VAL A 39 8.79 -1.18 -1.14
CA VAL A 39 8.10 0.10 -1.33
C VAL A 39 6.85 -0.16 -2.19
N LEU A 40 5.70 0.31 -1.71
CA LEU A 40 4.43 0.25 -2.43
C LEU A 40 4.11 1.67 -2.95
N ALA A 41 4.47 1.93 -4.20
CA ALA A 41 4.28 3.22 -4.84
C ALA A 41 2.83 3.36 -5.32
N HIS A 42 2.02 4.02 -4.49
CA HIS A 42 0.63 4.31 -4.79
C HIS A 42 0.50 5.51 -5.75
N THR A 43 -0.40 5.39 -6.72
CA THR A 43 -0.63 6.42 -7.76
C THR A 43 -1.21 7.74 -7.25
N PHE A 44 -1.72 7.79 -6.02
CA PHE A 44 -2.18 9.05 -5.42
C PHE A 44 -1.04 9.90 -4.85
N LEU A 45 0.15 9.30 -4.66
CA LEU A 45 1.32 10.03 -4.19
C LEU A 45 1.87 10.91 -5.31
N SER A 46 2.37 12.08 -4.93
CA SER A 46 3.15 12.92 -5.84
C SER A 46 4.47 12.26 -6.20
N GLU A 47 5.07 12.69 -7.31
CA GLU A 47 6.40 12.23 -7.74
C GLU A 47 7.47 12.47 -6.66
N GLU A 48 7.39 13.61 -5.97
CA GLU A 48 8.29 13.94 -4.86
C GLU A 48 8.16 12.94 -3.69
N GLU A 49 6.95 12.58 -3.31
CA GLU A 49 6.69 11.62 -2.23
C GLU A 49 7.16 10.22 -2.62
N ILE A 50 6.90 9.79 -3.85
CA ILE A 50 7.39 8.50 -4.36
C ILE A 50 8.93 8.48 -4.35
N MET A 51 9.57 9.55 -4.83
CA MET A 51 11.03 9.65 -4.82
C MET A 51 11.61 9.64 -3.40
N THR A 52 10.90 10.25 -2.44
CA THR A 52 11.29 10.21 -1.03
C THR A 52 11.16 8.81 -0.45
N LEU A 53 10.05 8.09 -0.71
CA LEU A 53 9.88 6.70 -0.28
C LEU A 53 10.95 5.78 -0.89
N ARG A 54 11.27 5.97 -2.18
CA ARG A 54 12.34 5.24 -2.86
C ARG A 54 13.71 5.53 -2.23
N LEU A 55 13.99 6.78 -1.89
CA LEU A 55 15.21 7.15 -1.18
C LEU A 55 15.30 6.45 0.18
N VAL A 56 14.21 6.43 0.95
CA VAL A 56 14.13 5.70 2.23
C VAL A 56 14.36 4.21 2.02
N GLY A 57 13.74 3.61 1.00
CA GLY A 57 13.89 2.18 0.70
C GLY A 57 15.29 1.78 0.21
N GLN A 58 16.05 2.71 -0.37
CA GLN A 58 17.37 2.46 -0.96
C GLN A 58 18.54 2.91 -0.08
N ASN A 59 18.28 3.68 0.99
CA ASN A 59 19.32 4.27 1.82
C ASN A 59 19.15 3.87 3.28
N ARG A 60 20.16 3.17 3.81
CA ARG A 60 20.15 2.65 5.19
C ARG A 60 20.01 3.76 6.24
N ASP A 61 20.70 4.88 6.06
CA ASP A 61 20.67 6.00 6.99
C ASP A 61 19.29 6.68 6.99
N ALA A 62 18.66 6.80 5.80
CA ALA A 62 17.31 7.34 5.68
C ALA A 62 16.27 6.39 6.28
N LEU A 63 16.41 5.07 6.04
CA LEU A 63 15.55 4.05 6.65
C LEU A 63 15.62 4.08 8.17
N ALA A 64 16.82 4.30 8.74
CA ALA A 64 17.03 4.34 10.18
C ALA A 64 16.24 5.44 10.90
N LEU A 65 15.75 6.45 10.19
CA LEU A 65 14.85 7.49 10.73
C LEU A 65 13.45 6.95 11.07
N PHE A 66 13.05 5.86 10.41
CA PHE A 66 11.73 5.24 10.57
C PHE A 66 11.81 3.87 11.26
N VAL A 67 12.87 3.13 10.97
CA VAL A 67 13.08 1.75 11.43
C VAL A 67 14.47 1.65 12.04
N PRO A 68 14.59 1.71 13.38
CA PRO A 68 15.89 1.56 14.04
C PRO A 68 16.59 0.26 13.65
N GLU A 69 17.93 0.28 13.63
CA GLU A 69 18.69 -0.91 13.27
C GLU A 69 18.41 -2.09 14.20
N GLY A 70 18.22 -3.28 13.63
CA GLY A 70 17.93 -4.51 14.39
C GLY A 70 16.50 -4.61 14.93
N ALA A 71 15.61 -3.68 14.58
CA ALA A 71 14.23 -3.65 15.06
C ALA A 71 13.29 -4.70 14.40
N GLY A 72 13.75 -5.87 13.97
CA GLY A 72 12.85 -6.90 13.41
C GLY A 72 12.02 -6.42 12.20
N TYR A 73 10.75 -6.82 12.13
CA TYR A 73 9.83 -6.39 11.07
C TYR A 73 9.28 -4.99 11.33
N ALA A 74 9.02 -4.26 10.24
CA ALA A 74 8.44 -2.91 10.31
C ALA A 74 7.53 -2.62 9.10
N ALA A 75 6.63 -1.66 9.28
CA ALA A 75 5.78 -1.14 8.20
C ALA A 75 5.52 0.35 8.39
N LEU A 76 5.32 1.06 7.28
CA LEU A 76 4.90 2.45 7.22
C LEU A 76 3.57 2.55 6.49
N ALA A 77 2.59 3.19 7.13
CA ALA A 77 1.26 3.45 6.58
C ALA A 77 1.04 4.95 6.35
N ILE A 78 0.24 5.27 5.34
CA ILE A 78 -0.11 6.64 4.94
C ILE A 78 -1.60 6.75 4.62
N ALA A 79 -2.19 7.93 4.87
CA ALA A 79 -3.56 8.23 4.50
C ALA A 79 -3.63 8.76 3.05
N PRO A 80 -4.44 8.20 2.14
CA PRO A 80 -4.46 8.62 0.73
C PRO A 80 -4.80 10.09 0.47
N ALA A 81 -5.59 10.71 1.35
CA ALA A 81 -5.98 12.12 1.23
C ALA A 81 -4.88 13.09 1.71
N GLU A 82 -3.95 12.61 2.53
CA GLU A 82 -2.93 13.43 3.18
C GLU A 82 -1.56 13.23 2.55
N GLY A 83 -1.27 12.01 2.09
CA GLY A 83 -0.01 11.63 1.48
C GLY A 83 1.03 11.21 2.52
N PHE A 84 2.29 11.37 2.14
CA PHE A 84 3.46 11.13 2.98
C PHE A 84 4.04 12.45 3.51
N VAL A 85 4.05 13.50 2.68
CA VAL A 85 4.67 14.79 2.98
C VAL A 85 3.76 15.93 2.52
N ARG A 86 3.68 17.01 3.30
CA ARG A 86 3.01 18.26 2.93
C ARG A 86 3.96 19.43 3.15
N ASP A 87 4.18 20.22 2.09
CA ASP A 87 5.08 21.39 2.13
C ASP A 87 6.49 21.07 2.67
N GLY A 88 7.00 19.87 2.35
CA GLY A 88 8.31 19.38 2.80
C GLY A 88 8.35 18.82 4.23
N VAL A 89 7.21 18.74 4.92
CA VAL A 89 7.10 18.20 6.28
C VAL A 89 6.30 16.88 6.26
N PRO A 90 6.76 15.80 6.93
CA PRO A 90 5.96 14.60 7.09
C PRO A 90 4.60 14.90 7.70
N VAL A 91 3.53 14.31 7.16
CA VAL A 91 2.19 14.46 7.73
C VAL A 91 2.02 13.58 8.97
N ASP A 92 1.15 13.99 9.89
CA ASP A 92 0.93 13.25 11.15
C ASP A 92 0.39 11.83 10.91
N SER A 93 -0.35 11.61 9.81
CA SER A 93 -0.86 10.28 9.45
C SER A 93 0.20 9.36 8.82
N ALA A 94 1.42 9.82 8.53
CA ALA A 94 2.48 8.99 7.99
C ALA A 94 3.21 8.25 9.12
N ILE A 95 2.68 7.10 9.51
CA ILE A 95 3.12 6.37 10.71
C ILE A 95 3.98 5.16 10.33
N ALA A 96 5.18 5.08 10.90
CA ALA A 96 6.04 3.91 10.86
C ALA A 96 6.05 3.18 12.21
N ILE A 97 5.82 1.87 12.19
CA ILE A 97 5.94 0.99 13.36
C ILE A 97 6.99 -0.07 13.06
N ALA A 98 7.93 -0.24 13.99
CA ALA A 98 9.04 -1.19 13.91
C ALA A 98 9.16 -1.99 15.20
N GLY A 99 9.99 -3.03 15.22
CA GLY A 99 10.25 -3.84 16.40
C GLY A 99 9.39 -5.10 16.47
N LEU A 100 8.65 -5.44 15.42
CA LEU A 100 7.58 -6.44 15.52
C LEU A 100 8.03 -7.82 15.06
N GLU A 101 7.26 -8.83 15.48
CA GLU A 101 7.58 -10.25 15.32
C GLU A 101 7.44 -10.75 13.88
N ASP A 102 6.49 -10.17 13.13
CA ASP A 102 6.23 -10.50 11.74
C ASP A 102 5.69 -9.28 10.96
N ILE A 103 5.67 -9.41 9.63
CA ILE A 103 5.25 -8.32 8.75
C ILE A 103 3.76 -8.02 8.85
N GLU A 104 2.93 -9.01 9.18
CA GLU A 104 1.47 -8.84 9.24
C GLU A 104 1.07 -8.02 10.47
N THR A 105 1.73 -8.25 11.59
CA THR A 105 1.57 -7.48 12.81
C THR A 105 2.10 -6.05 12.62
N ALA A 106 3.23 -5.89 11.92
CA ALA A 106 3.77 -4.57 11.58
C ALA A 106 2.79 -3.77 10.73
N ARG A 107 2.26 -4.42 9.68
CA ARG A 107 1.27 -3.85 8.78
C ARG A 107 0.01 -3.42 9.52
N ALA A 108 -0.59 -4.32 10.31
CA ALA A 108 -1.80 -4.04 11.05
C ALA A 108 -1.62 -2.89 12.05
N SER A 109 -0.50 -2.89 12.78
CA SER A 109 -0.21 -1.84 13.78
C SER A 109 0.00 -0.47 13.14
N ALA A 110 0.72 -0.41 12.02
CA ALA A 110 0.93 0.83 11.29
C ALA A 110 -0.38 1.38 10.69
N LEU A 111 -1.22 0.51 10.12
CA LEU A 111 -2.53 0.87 9.59
C LEU A 111 -3.45 1.40 10.69
N GLU A 112 -3.56 0.69 11.82
CA GLU A 112 -4.38 1.12 12.96
C GLU A 112 -3.95 2.50 13.48
N ALA A 113 -2.65 2.72 13.65
CA ALA A 113 -2.11 4.00 14.12
C ALA A 113 -2.33 5.12 13.09
N CYS A 114 -2.14 4.83 11.80
CA CYS A 114 -2.41 5.79 10.72
C CYS A 114 -3.91 6.15 10.66
N ASP A 115 -4.81 5.16 10.73
CA ASP A 115 -6.25 5.39 10.71
C ASP A 115 -6.74 6.16 11.93
N ALA A 116 -6.07 6.02 13.07
CA ALA A 116 -6.34 6.84 14.25
C ALA A 116 -5.83 8.27 14.12
N ALA A 117 -4.78 8.51 13.33
CA ALA A 117 -4.15 9.81 13.13
C ALA A 117 -4.74 10.61 11.96
N ARG A 118 -5.28 9.95 10.94
CA ARG A 118 -5.83 10.62 9.75
C ARG A 118 -7.00 11.53 10.12
N ALA A 119 -7.04 12.71 9.52
CA ALA A 119 -8.09 13.69 9.77
C ALA A 119 -9.42 13.28 9.12
N ALA A 120 -9.38 12.77 7.88
CA ALA A 120 -10.56 12.34 7.12
C ALA A 120 -10.16 11.51 5.89
N GLY A 121 -11.16 11.03 5.15
CA GLY A 121 -10.96 10.41 3.83
C GLY A 121 -10.94 8.88 3.86
N PRO A 122 -10.39 8.24 2.80
CA PRO A 122 -10.25 6.80 2.73
C PRO A 122 -9.38 6.23 3.85
N ASP A 123 -9.49 4.91 4.07
CA ASP A 123 -8.63 4.20 5.01
C ASP A 123 -7.16 4.27 4.58
N CYS A 124 -6.28 4.19 5.58
CA CYS A 124 -4.85 4.17 5.35
C CYS A 124 -4.40 2.96 4.53
N VAL A 125 -3.26 3.12 3.87
CA VAL A 125 -2.60 2.07 3.09
C VAL A 125 -1.13 1.98 3.46
N VAL A 126 -0.54 0.80 3.24
CA VAL A 126 0.87 0.56 3.49
C VAL A 126 1.69 1.12 2.34
N ALA A 127 2.73 1.90 2.64
CA ALA A 127 3.65 2.47 1.66
C ALA A 127 5.05 1.85 1.70
N LEU A 128 5.45 1.27 2.84
CA LEU A 128 6.75 0.63 2.99
C LEU A 128 6.67 -0.53 3.99
N GLU A 129 7.40 -1.60 3.69
CA GLU A 129 7.54 -2.80 4.52
C GLU A 129 9.01 -3.16 4.66
N VAL A 130 9.42 -3.59 5.85
CA VAL A 130 10.79 -4.05 6.13
C VAL A 130 10.73 -5.44 6.74
N ALA A 131 11.50 -6.34 6.15
CA ALA A 131 11.69 -7.70 6.65
C ALA A 131 13.19 -7.96 6.93
N PRO A 132 13.55 -8.52 8.09
CA PRO A 132 14.88 -9.07 8.31
C PRO A 132 15.18 -10.21 7.31
N ARG A 133 16.45 -10.36 6.94
CA ARG A 133 16.94 -11.49 6.12
C ARG A 133 17.76 -12.51 6.90
#